data_AF-A0A2D6HF89-F1
#
_entry.id   AF-A0A2D6HF89-F1
#
_cell.length_a   1.000
_cell.length_b   1.000
_cell.length_c   1.000
_cell.angle_alpha   90.00
_cell.angle_beta   90.00
_cell.angle_gamma   90.00
#
_symmetry.space_group_name_H-M   'P 1'
#
loop_
_entity.id
_entity.type
_entity.pdbx_description
1 polymer ?
#
loop_
_entity_poly.entity_id
_entity_poly.type
_entity_poly.pdbx_seq_one_letter_code
_entity_poly.pdbx_strand_id
1 'polypeptide(L)'
;MVILAALAVSGLVAWGLGGTLGLGVLAGFLCGASVAGLGVAWQQHVARTRPERVFGAHVMAFLFKLVAVLCGALVFRFVDQAAARVDWRSFLVAFAVVVFVVMVVGALDTTRALRESALGRERRAS
;
A
#
# COMPACT_ATOMS: atom_id res chain seq x y z
N MET A 1 4.05 -10.17 7.87
CA MET A 1 2.95 -10.34 8.86
C MET A 1 1.88 -9.25 8.76
N VAL A 2 2.26 -7.96 8.70
CA VAL A 2 1.29 -6.84 8.65
C VAL A 2 0.26 -6.96 7.52
N ILE A 3 0.70 -7.28 6.29
CA ILE A 3 -0.22 -7.41 5.14
C ILE A 3 -1.25 -8.54 5.35
N LEU A 4 -0.83 -9.66 5.96
CA LEU A 4 -1.74 -10.79 6.23
C LEU A 4 -2.76 -10.45 7.32
N ALA A 5 -2.34 -9.74 8.38
CA ALA A 5 -3.26 -9.26 9.41
C ALA A 5 -4.26 -8.25 8.82
N ALA A 6 -3.79 -7.32 8.00
CA ALA A 6 -4.65 -6.33 7.33
C ALA A 6 -5.62 -6.98 6.32
N LEU A 7 -5.20 -8.06 5.67
CA LEU A 7 -6.04 -8.87 4.79
C LEU A 7 -7.14 -9.58 5.59
N ALA A 8 -6.81 -10.19 6.73
CA ALA A 8 -7.78 -10.84 7.60
C ALA A 8 -8.84 -9.85 8.12
N VAL A 9 -8.41 -8.66 8.55
CA VAL A 9 -9.31 -7.58 8.97
C VAL A 9 -10.20 -7.13 7.81
N SER A 10 -9.63 -6.93 6.62
CA SER A 10 -10.43 -6.54 5.44
C SER A 10 -11.43 -7.63 5.04
N GLY A 11 -11.06 -8.91 5.18
CA GLY A 11 -11.96 -10.04 4.96
C GLY A 11 -13.13 -10.04 5.93
N LEU A 12 -12.88 -9.80 7.22
CA LEU A 12 -13.93 -9.68 8.24
C LEU A 12 -14.86 -8.49 7.98
N VAL A 13 -14.30 -7.33 7.62
CA VAL A 13 -15.08 -6.13 7.27
C VAL A 13 -15.93 -6.39 6.03
N ALA A 14 -15.35 -7.02 5.00
CA ALA A 14 -16.06 -7.35 3.78
C ALA A 14 -17.20 -8.35 4.02
N TRP A 15 -16.98 -9.34 4.89
CA TRP A 15 -18.01 -10.29 5.30
C TRP A 15 -19.17 -9.57 6.03
N GLY A 16 -18.85 -8.65 6.93
CA GLY A 16 -19.85 -7.90 7.69
C GLY A 16 -20.68 -6.94 6.83
N LEU A 17 -20.05 -6.32 5.82
CA LEU A 17 -20.75 -5.41 4.91
C LEU A 17 -21.57 -6.14 3.84
N GLY A 18 -21.06 -7.28 3.34
CA GLY A 18 -21.69 -8.04 2.27
C GLY A 18 -21.86 -7.27 0.96
N GLY A 19 -22.40 -7.97 -0.05
CA GLY A 19 -22.80 -7.37 -1.32
C GLY A 19 -21.70 -6.57 -2.04
N THR A 20 -22.10 -5.48 -2.69
CA THR A 20 -21.21 -4.62 -3.49
C THR A 20 -20.21 -3.81 -2.65
N LEU A 21 -20.58 -3.47 -1.40
CA LEU A 21 -19.73 -2.75 -0.45
C LEU A 21 -18.55 -3.64 0.00
N GLY A 22 -18.83 -4.88 0.41
CA GLY A 22 -17.78 -5.81 0.84
C GLY A 22 -16.79 -6.13 -0.29
N LEU A 23 -17.29 -6.31 -1.52
CA LEU A 23 -16.45 -6.49 -2.71
C LEU A 23 -15.59 -5.26 -3.02
N GLY A 24 -16.12 -4.04 -2.82
CA GLY A 24 -15.35 -2.80 -2.90
C GLY A 24 -14.21 -2.75 -1.88
N VAL A 25 -14.46 -3.12 -0.63
CA VAL A 25 -13.41 -3.19 0.40
C VAL A 25 -12.32 -4.19 0.02
N LEU A 26 -12.69 -5.40 -0.43
CA LEU A 26 -11.71 -6.42 -0.85
C LEU A 26 -10.90 -5.96 -2.06
N ALA A 27 -11.55 -5.41 -3.09
CA ALA A 27 -10.88 -4.91 -4.28
C ALA A 27 -9.92 -3.75 -3.94
N GLY A 28 -10.37 -2.82 -3.08
CA GLY A 28 -9.57 -1.69 -2.63
C GLY A 28 -8.36 -2.13 -1.82
N PHE A 29 -8.56 -3.07 -0.88
CA PHE A 29 -7.49 -3.66 -0.10
C PHE A 29 -6.45 -4.37 -0.99
N LEU A 30 -6.89 -5.28 -1.87
CA LEU A 30 -5.98 -6.06 -2.70
C LEU A 30 -5.19 -5.16 -3.64
N CYS A 31 -5.86 -4.24 -4.33
CA CYS A 31 -5.20 -3.29 -5.22
C CYS A 31 -4.20 -2.41 -4.46
N GLY A 32 -4.62 -1.81 -3.35
CA GLY A 32 -3.76 -0.94 -2.55
C GLY A 32 -2.57 -1.68 -1.93
N ALA A 33 -2.77 -2.90 -1.44
CA ALA A 33 -1.70 -3.74 -0.88
C ALA A 33 -0.69 -4.15 -1.95
N SER A 34 -1.14 -4.58 -3.14
CA SER A 34 -0.26 -4.94 -4.26
C SER A 34 0.58 -3.75 -4.71
N VAL A 35 -0.06 -2.60 -4.94
CA VAL A 35 0.62 -1.39 -5.42
C VAL A 35 1.59 -0.83 -4.38
N ALA A 36 1.16 -0.75 -3.11
CA ALA A 36 2.02 -0.26 -2.04
C ALA A 36 3.19 -1.23 -1.77
N GLY A 37 2.94 -2.54 -1.77
CA GLY A 37 3.95 -3.57 -1.60
C GLY A 37 5.02 -3.52 -2.70
N LEU A 38 4.59 -3.41 -3.96
CA LEU A 38 5.52 -3.25 -5.09
C LEU A 38 6.34 -1.96 -4.96
N GLY A 39 5.71 -0.86 -4.55
CA GLY A 39 6.39 0.41 -4.31
C GLY A 39 7.47 0.30 -3.22
N VAL A 40 7.18 -0.38 -2.11
CA VAL A 40 8.16 -0.61 -1.03
C VAL A 40 9.31 -1.52 -1.52
N ALA A 41 9.01 -2.61 -2.22
CA ALA A 41 10.02 -3.51 -2.77
C ALA A 41 10.95 -2.77 -3.75
N TRP A 42 10.39 -1.93 -4.62
CA TRP A 42 11.15 -1.08 -5.53
C TRP A 42 12.03 -0.08 -4.75
N GLN A 43 11.48 0.61 -3.75
CA GLN A 43 12.24 1.55 -2.93
C GLN A 43 13.42 0.87 -2.22
N GLN A 44 13.21 -0.32 -1.66
CA GLN A 44 14.28 -1.11 -1.04
C GLN A 44 15.35 -1.52 -2.06
N HIS A 45 14.95 -1.92 -3.27
CA HIS A 45 15.87 -2.24 -4.35
C HIS A 45 16.70 -1.02 -4.77
N VAL A 46 16.08 0.15 -4.93
CA VAL A 46 16.77 1.41 -5.26
C VAL A 46 17.68 1.85 -4.12
N ALA A 47 17.27 1.74 -2.87
CA ALA A 47 18.11 2.09 -1.72
C ALA A 47 19.41 1.26 -1.67
N ARG A 48 19.36 0.00 -2.12
CA ARG A 48 20.54 -0.88 -2.17
C ARG A 48 21.43 -0.63 -3.39
N THR A 49 20.87 -0.22 -4.52
CA THR A 49 21.60 -0.11 -5.80
C THR A 49 22.01 1.32 -6.16
N ARG A 50 21.18 2.31 -5.83
CA ARG A 50 21.31 3.74 -6.17
C ARG A 50 20.67 4.61 -5.10
N PRO A 51 21.28 4.74 -3.91
CA PRO A 51 20.70 5.48 -2.78
C PRO A 51 20.38 6.94 -3.09
N GLU A 52 21.11 7.56 -4.03
CA GLU A 52 20.87 8.92 -4.51
C GLU A 52 19.52 9.10 -5.22
N ARG A 53 18.87 8.00 -5.64
CA ARG A 53 17.57 8.01 -6.34
C ARG A 53 16.39 7.61 -5.46
N VAL A 54 16.60 7.37 -4.16
CA VAL A 54 15.54 6.88 -3.25
C VAL A 54 14.35 7.84 -3.19
N PHE A 55 14.60 9.16 -3.15
CA PHE A 55 13.53 10.15 -3.15
C PHE A 55 12.71 10.11 -4.45
N GLY A 56 13.38 10.02 -5.61
CA GLY A 56 12.71 9.88 -6.89
C GLY A 56 11.88 8.60 -6.98
N ALA A 57 12.39 7.48 -6.48
CA ALA A 57 11.63 6.23 -6.38
C ALA A 57 10.41 6.36 -5.45
N HIS A 58 10.51 7.17 -4.40
CA HIS A 58 9.38 7.45 -3.51
C HIS A 58 8.27 8.23 -4.22
N VAL A 59 8.63 9.30 -4.92
CA VAL A 59 7.68 10.09 -5.73
C VAL A 59 7.02 9.24 -6.81
N MET A 60 7.79 8.43 -7.54
CA MET A 60 7.25 7.55 -8.58
C MET A 60 6.28 6.51 -8.01
N ALA A 61 6.62 5.88 -6.88
CA ALA A 61 5.73 4.94 -6.21
C ALA A 61 4.43 5.61 -5.73
N PHE A 62 4.50 6.88 -5.31
CA PHE A 62 3.31 7.66 -4.95
C PHE A 62 2.44 7.99 -6.17
N LEU A 63 3.03 8.47 -7.26
CA LEU A 63 2.31 8.73 -8.51
C LEU A 63 1.64 7.47 -9.05
N PHE A 64 2.31 6.32 -8.98
CA PHE A 64 1.73 5.06 -9.41
C PHE A 64 0.52 4.63 -8.56
N LYS A 65 0.53 4.92 -7.24
CA LYS A 65 -0.66 4.73 -6.38
C LYS A 65 -1.81 5.64 -6.80
N LEU A 66 -1.53 6.91 -7.14
CA LEU A 66 -2.55 7.85 -7.63
C LEU A 66 -3.16 7.40 -8.96
N VAL A 67 -2.34 6.91 -9.88
CA VAL A 67 -2.85 6.36 -11.16
C VAL A 67 -3.68 5.12 -10.91
N ALA A 68 -3.20 4.18 -10.07
CA ALA A 68 -3.93 2.95 -9.76
C ALA A 68 -5.29 3.22 -9.11
N VAL A 69 -5.35 4.12 -8.13
CA VAL A 69 -6.60 4.47 -7.45
C VAL A 69 -7.56 5.22 -8.38
N LEU A 70 -7.05 6.12 -9.22
CA LEU A 70 -7.86 6.84 -10.19
C LEU A 70 -8.43 5.89 -11.25
N CYS A 71 -7.60 5.05 -11.85
CA CYS A 71 -8.04 4.05 -12.83
C CYS A 71 -9.07 3.09 -12.21
N GLY A 72 -8.81 2.58 -11.00
CA GLY A 72 -9.76 1.72 -10.29
C GLY A 72 -11.10 2.43 -10.04
N ALA A 73 -11.06 3.66 -9.55
CA ALA A 73 -12.27 4.45 -9.32
C ALA A 73 -13.05 4.73 -10.60
N LEU A 74 -12.37 5.10 -11.69
CA LEU A 74 -13.00 5.34 -12.99
C LEU A 74 -13.65 4.06 -13.54
N VAL A 75 -12.96 2.92 -13.46
CA VAL A 75 -13.50 1.62 -13.90
C VAL A 75 -14.76 1.28 -13.12
N PHE A 76 -14.72 1.34 -11.78
CA PHE A 76 -15.89 1.01 -10.95
C PHE A 76 -17.01 2.06 -11.04
N ARG A 77 -16.71 3.29 -11.49
CA ARG A 77 -17.70 4.37 -11.61
C ARG A 77 -18.42 4.40 -12.96
N PHE A 78 -17.71 4.08 -14.04
CA PHE A 78 -18.17 4.29 -15.42
C PHE A 78 -18.40 3.01 -16.22
N VAL A 79 -17.91 1.86 -15.75
CA VAL A 79 -18.18 0.56 -16.40
C VAL A 79 -19.33 -0.12 -15.68
N ASP A 80 -20.51 -0.16 -16.31
CA ASP A 80 -21.75 -0.65 -15.69
C ASP A 80 -21.61 -2.08 -15.12
N GLN A 81 -20.88 -2.96 -15.82
CA GLN A 81 -20.64 -4.33 -15.35
C GLN A 81 -19.82 -4.38 -14.05
N ALA A 82 -18.93 -3.41 -13.86
CA ALA A 82 -18.09 -3.30 -12.67
C ALA A 82 -18.83 -2.57 -11.53
N ALA A 83 -19.54 -1.48 -11.85
CA ALA A 83 -20.35 -0.71 -10.92
C ALA A 83 -21.47 -1.55 -10.27
N ALA A 84 -22.03 -2.51 -11.00
CA ALA A 84 -23.03 -3.44 -10.48
C ALA A 84 -22.48 -4.42 -9.41
N ARG A 85 -21.15 -4.60 -9.35
CA ARG A 85 -20.50 -5.58 -8.46
C ARG A 85 -19.69 -4.94 -7.34
N VAL A 86 -19.18 -3.72 -7.56
CA VAL A 86 -18.20 -3.09 -6.68
C VAL A 86 -18.60 -1.63 -6.45
N ASP A 87 -18.83 -1.25 -5.20
CA ASP A 87 -19.06 0.15 -4.86
C ASP A 87 -17.72 0.92 -4.88
N TRP A 88 -17.61 1.90 -5.78
CA TRP A 88 -16.37 2.66 -6.00
C TRP A 88 -15.94 3.47 -4.76
N ARG A 89 -16.87 3.88 -3.88
CA ARG A 89 -16.53 4.66 -2.67
C ARG A 89 -15.86 3.78 -1.63
N SER A 90 -16.41 2.60 -1.38
CA SER A 90 -15.82 1.61 -0.48
C SER A 90 -14.45 1.13 -0.98
N PHE A 91 -14.28 0.97 -2.31
CA PHE A 91 -12.98 0.75 -2.94
C PHE A 91 -11.96 1.85 -2.59
N LEU A 92 -12.32 3.13 -2.79
CA LEU A 92 -11.44 4.26 -2.52
C LEU A 92 -11.01 4.32 -1.05
N VAL A 93 -11.96 4.15 -0.13
CA VAL A 93 -11.67 4.20 1.31
C VAL A 93 -10.74 3.06 1.71
N ALA A 94 -11.04 1.83 1.29
CA ALA A 94 -10.21 0.66 1.60
C ALA A 94 -8.80 0.79 1.00
N PHE A 95 -8.68 1.27 -0.24
CA PHE A 95 -7.40 1.56 -0.89
C PHE A 95 -6.60 2.60 -0.08
N ALA A 96 -7.21 3.72 0.30
CA ALA A 96 -6.53 4.77 1.05
C ALA A 96 -6.02 4.26 2.41
N VAL A 97 -6.86 3.52 3.14
CA VAL A 97 -6.50 2.94 4.44
C VAL A 97 -5.33 1.98 4.30
N VAL A 98 -5.36 1.04 3.36
CA VAL A 98 -4.28 0.05 3.24
C VAL A 98 -2.97 0.70 2.79
N VAL A 99 -3.02 1.65 1.86
CA VAL A 99 -1.83 2.38 1.41
C VAL A 99 -1.22 3.18 2.55
N PHE A 100 -2.05 3.83 3.37
CA PHE A 100 -1.60 4.56 4.54
C PHE A 100 -0.92 3.64 5.56
N VAL A 101 -1.55 2.51 5.90
CA VAL A 101 -0.98 1.53 6.84
C VAL A 101 0.36 1.00 6.33
N VAL A 102 0.45 0.61 5.05
CA VAL A 102 1.72 0.13 4.46
C VAL A 102 2.78 1.23 4.47
N MET A 103 2.41 2.48 4.21
CA MET A 103 3.35 3.62 4.23
C MET A 103 3.90 3.88 5.64
N VAL A 104 3.05 3.90 6.66
CA VAL A 104 3.46 4.09 8.06
C VAL A 104 4.39 2.96 8.49
N VAL A 105 4.01 1.73 8.22
CA VAL A 105 4.81 0.55 8.58
C VAL A 105 6.16 0.57 7.85
N GLY A 106 6.17 0.84 6.54
CA GLY A 106 7.42 0.95 5.77
C GLY A 106 8.34 2.08 6.27
N ALA A 107 7.77 3.22 6.69
CA ALA A 107 8.54 4.31 7.29
C ALA A 107 9.15 3.92 8.64
N LEU A 108 8.39 3.22 9.50
CA LEU A 108 8.87 2.72 10.79
C LEU A 108 10.00 1.68 10.61
N ASP A 109 9.87 0.76 9.66
CA ASP A 109 10.92 -0.23 9.37
C ASP A 109 12.19 0.44 8.86
N THR A 110 12.06 1.48 8.03
CA THR A 110 13.20 2.24 7.52
C THR A 110 13.94 2.99 8.64
N THR A 111 13.20 3.65 9.54
CA THR A 111 13.80 4.35 10.68
C THR A 111 14.48 3.40 11.66
N ARG A 112 13.90 2.21 11.90
CA ARG A 112 14.52 1.14 12.70
C ARG A 112 15.84 0.67 12.07
N ALA A 113 15.84 0.37 10.78
CA ALA A 113 17.04 -0.10 10.07
C ALA A 113 18.18 0.93 10.09
N LEU A 114 17.86 2.22 9.97
CA LEU A 114 18.85 3.31 10.07
C LEU A 114 19.43 3.42 11.48
N ARG A 115 18.60 3.29 12.52
CA ARG A 115 19.03 3.35 13.93
C ARG A 115 19.98 2.20 14.28
N GLU A 116 19.69 0.99 13.83
CA GLU A 116 20.55 -0.18 14.04
C GLU A 116 21.91 -0.01 13.32
N SER A 117 21.91 0.58 12.12
CA SER A 117 23.12 0.85 11.35
C SER A 117 24.03 1.90 11.99
N ALA A 118 23.48 2.87 12.72
CA ALA A 118 24.24 3.87 13.45
C ALA A 118 24.93 3.28 14.69
N LEU A 119 24.17 2.54 15.51
CA LEU A 119 24.68 1.90 16.74
C LEU A 119 25.76 0.84 16.47
N GLY A 120 25.63 0.09 15.37
CA GLY A 120 26.66 -0.87 14.95
C GLY A 120 27.97 -0.21 14.51
N ARG A 121 27.92 1.06 14.06
CA ARG A 121 29.10 1.82 13.65
C ARG A 121 29.90 2.32 14.85
N GLU A 122 29.21 2.76 15.91
CA GLU A 122 29.83 3.19 17.18
C GLU A 122 30.56 2.03 17.87
N ARG A 123 29.96 0.82 17.92
CA ARG A 123 30.60 -0.36 18.51
C ARG A 123 31.85 -0.85 17.79
N ARG A 124 32.05 -0.49 16.52
CA ARG A 124 33.28 -0.83 15.77
C ARG A 124 34.37 0.23 15.91
N ALA A 125 34.02 1.40 16.44
CA ALA A 125 34.93 2.51 16.66
C ALA A 125 35.50 2.54 18.10
N SER A 126 34.95 1.75 19.03
CA SER A 126 35.47 1.50 20.38
C SER A 126 36.29 0.23 20.45
#